data_AF-A0A0Q6JXI5-F1
#
_entry.id   AF-A0A0Q6JXI5-F1
#
_cell.length_a   1.000
_cell.length_b   1.000
_cell.length_c   1.000
_cell.angle_alpha   90.00
_cell.angle_beta   90.00
_cell.angle_gamma   90.00
#
_symmetry.space_group_name_H-M   'P 1'
#
loop_
_entity.id
_entity.type
_entity.pdbx_description
1 polymer ?
#
loop_
_entity_poly.entity_id
_entity_poly.type
_entity_poly.pdbx_seq_one_letter_code
_entity_poly.pdbx_strand_id
1 'polypeptide(L)' 'MTPAPNVIYLADHSVVLALPAVIPALLIALVVIVIVVRDRRAERAENAENELKDANEREDTA' A
#
# COMPACT_ATOMS: atom_id res chain seq x y z
N MET A 1 -5.36 35.47 -47.40
CA MET A 1 -5.03 34.11 -46.89
C MET A 1 -4.95 34.23 -45.38
N THR A 2 -6.03 33.89 -44.69
CA THR A 2 -6.10 33.97 -43.22
C THR A 2 -5.30 32.79 -42.64
N PRO A 3 -4.31 33.01 -41.77
CA PRO A 3 -3.54 31.90 -41.20
C PRO A 3 -4.47 31.02 -40.36
N ALA A 4 -4.47 29.72 -40.66
CA ALA A 4 -5.24 28.72 -39.90
C ALA A 4 -4.83 28.77 -38.42
N PRO A 5 -5.76 28.53 -37.47
CA PRO A 5 -5.45 28.53 -36.06
C PRO A 5 -4.35 27.50 -35.79
N ASN A 6 -3.19 27.98 -35.33
CA ASN A 6 -2.09 27.15 -34.89
C ASN A 6 -2.54 26.45 -33.60
N VAL A 7 -3.19 25.30 -33.77
CA VAL A 7 -3.45 24.37 -32.69
C VAL A 7 -2.11 23.86 -32.20
N ILE A 8 -1.56 24.55 -31.20
CA ILE A 8 -0.42 24.06 -30.43
C ILE A 8 -0.91 22.79 -29.76
N TYR A 9 -0.65 21.64 -30.39
CA TYR A 9 -0.75 20.34 -29.75
C TYR A 9 0.22 20.44 -28.56
N LEU A 10 -0.32 20.74 -27.38
CA LEU A 10 0.39 20.64 -26.12
C LEU A 10 0.62 19.15 -25.97
N ALA A 11 1.69 18.69 -26.61
CA ALA A 11 1.91 17.31 -26.92
C ALA A 11 1.72 16.48 -25.65
N ASP A 12 1.09 15.31 -25.79
CA ASP A 12 0.72 14.31 -24.78
C ASP A 12 1.85 13.87 -23.80
N HIS A 13 2.97 14.58 -23.74
CA HIS A 13 4.17 14.28 -22.98
C HIS A 13 4.12 14.75 -21.51
N SER A 14 3.09 15.48 -21.06
CA SER A 14 2.89 15.76 -19.61
C SER A 14 2.70 14.46 -18.81
N VAL A 15 2.06 13.45 -19.43
CA VAL A 15 1.91 12.13 -18.81
C VAL A 15 3.26 11.40 -18.73
N VAL A 16 4.11 11.54 -19.76
CA VAL A 16 5.43 10.90 -19.82
C VAL A 16 6.39 11.45 -18.75
N LEU A 17 6.27 12.73 -18.37
CA LEU A 17 7.07 13.36 -17.31
C LEU A 17 6.60 13.01 -15.89
N ALA A 18 5.29 12.88 -15.66
CA ALA A 18 4.76 12.58 -14.33
C ALA A 18 4.90 11.09 -13.96
N LEU A 19 4.75 10.19 -14.93
CA LEU A 19 4.76 8.74 -14.72
C LEU A 19 6.01 8.21 -13.99
N PRO A 20 7.27 8.61 -14.29
CA PRO A 20 8.43 8.07 -13.61
C PRO A 20 8.51 8.44 -12.12
N ALA A 21 7.92 9.57 -11.70
CA ALA A 21 7.89 9.98 -10.28
C ALA A 21 6.69 9.41 -9.52
N VAL A 22 5.59 9.12 -10.22
CA VAL A 22 4.38 8.52 -9.60
C VAL A 22 4.60 7.05 -9.26
N ILE A 23 5.33 6.30 -10.08
CA ILE A 23 5.67 4.88 -9.84
C ILE A 23 6.35 4.68 -8.46
N PRO A 24 7.45 5.37 -8.10
CA PRO A 24 8.09 5.16 -6.80
C PRO A 24 7.19 5.57 -5.63
N ALA A 25 6.36 6.60 -5.78
CA ALA A 25 5.41 7.00 -4.74
C ALA A 25 4.35 5.91 -4.48
N LEU A 26 3.79 5.32 -5.55
CA LEU A 26 2.81 4.23 -5.45
C LEU A 26 3.41 2.97 -4.81
N LEU A 27 4.66 2.63 -5.15
CA LEU A 27 5.34 1.50 -4.54
C LEU A 27 5.48 1.65 -3.03
N ILE A 28 5.92 2.83 -2.55
CA ILE A 28 6.06 3.10 -1.12
C ILE A 28 4.69 3.04 -0.43
N ALA A 29 3.66 3.68 -1.00
CA ALA A 29 2.32 3.66 -0.45
C ALA A 29 1.77 2.22 -0.32
N LEU A 30 1.97 1.38 -1.34
CA LEU A 30 1.58 -0.02 -1.32
C LEU A 30 2.31 -0.79 -0.19
N VAL A 31 3.61 -0.61 -0.06
CA VAL A 31 4.43 -1.27 0.97
C VAL A 31 3.94 -0.89 2.37
N VAL A 32 3.69 0.39 2.62
CA VAL A 32 3.17 0.87 3.91
C VAL A 32 1.81 0.26 4.23
N ILE A 33 0.88 0.25 3.26
CA ILE A 33 -0.44 -0.37 3.44
C ILE A 33 -0.29 -1.86 3.77
N VAL A 34 0.59 -2.58 3.07
CA VAL A 34 0.86 -4.01 3.32
C VAL A 34 1.43 -4.22 4.71
N ILE A 35 2.39 -3.39 5.15
CA ILE A 35 2.97 -3.47 6.49
C ILE A 35 1.88 -3.26 7.54
N VAL A 36 1.08 -2.20 7.43
CA VAL A 36 0.01 -1.90 8.40
C VAL A 36 -1.03 -3.03 8.47
N VAL A 37 -1.42 -3.59 7.33
CA VAL A 37 -2.37 -4.72 7.30
C VAL A 37 -1.76 -5.98 7.91
N ARG A 38 -0.48 -6.26 7.63
CA ARG A 38 0.23 -7.42 8.19
C ARG A 38 0.47 -7.27 9.69
N ASP A 39 0.83 -6.09 10.14
CA ASP A 39 1.08 -5.74 11.54
C ASP A 39 -0.17 -6.01 12.38
N ARG A 40 -1.31 -5.44 11.95
CA ARG A 40 -2.62 -5.71 12.59
C ARG A 40 -3.05 -7.18 12.52
N ARG A 41 -2.58 -7.94 11.53
CA ARG A 41 -2.85 -9.37 11.41
C ARG A 41 -1.96 -10.19 12.33
N ALA A 42 -0.70 -9.79 12.52
CA ALA A 42 0.22 -10.40 13.46
C ALA A 42 -0.28 -10.21 14.90
N GLU A 43 -0.75 -9.01 15.26
CA GLU A 43 -1.34 -8.73 16.58
C GLU A 43 -2.51 -9.65 16.94
N ARG A 44 -3.32 -10.02 15.94
CA ARG A 44 -4.42 -10.97 16.17
C ARG A 44 -3.94 -12.41 16.32
N ALA A 45 -2.87 -12.78 15.64
CA ALA A 45 -2.29 -14.12 15.75
C ALA A 45 -1.59 -14.29 17.10
N GLU A 46 -0.85 -13.28 17.56
CA GLU A 46 -0.14 -13.31 18.85
C GLU A 46 -1.07 -13.32 20.06
N ASN A 47 -2.22 -12.62 19.97
CA ASN A 47 -3.22 -12.70 21.03
C ASN A 47 -3.90 -14.08 21.06
N ALA A 48 -4.20 -14.66 19.89
CA ALA A 48 -4.84 -15.97 19.83
C ALA A 48 -3.91 -17.10 20.33
N GLU A 49 -2.62 -17.05 20.04
CA GLU A 49 -1.65 -18.01 20.56
C GLU A 49 -1.43 -17.85 22.08
N ASN A 50 -1.40 -16.62 22.60
CA ASN A 50 -1.32 -16.38 24.03
C ASN A 50 -2.56 -16.87 24.77
N GLU A 51 -3.78 -16.61 24.25
CA GLU A 51 -5.02 -17.14 24.82
C GLU A 51 -5.04 -18.67 24.86
N LEU A 52 -4.56 -19.33 23.80
CA LEU A 52 -4.47 -20.79 23.74
C LEU A 52 -3.47 -21.35 24.75
N LYS A 53 -2.31 -20.70 24.87
CA LYS A 53 -1.25 -21.09 25.80
C LYS A 53 -1.73 -20.95 27.25
N ASP A 54 -2.35 -19.82 27.57
CA ASP A 54 -3.00 -19.54 28.84
C ASP A 54 -4.08 -20.57 29.20
N ALA A 55 -4.87 -21.03 28.22
CA ALA A 55 -5.87 -22.07 28.43
C ALA A 55 -5.22 -23.43 28.77
N ASN A 56 -4.19 -23.81 28.02
CA ASN A 56 -3.49 -25.08 28.22
C ASN A 56 -2.73 -25.13 29.57
N GLU A 57 -2.14 -24.02 30.01
CA GLU A 57 -1.45 -23.93 31.32
C GLU A 57 -2.43 -24.03 32.51
N ARG A 58 -3.70 -23.62 32.34
CA ARG A 58 -4.75 -23.81 33.36
C ARG A 58 -5.26 -25.25 33.43
N GLU A 59 -5.26 -25.97 32.30
CA GLU A 59 -5.63 -27.38 32.25
C GLU A 59 -4.55 -28.29 32.85
N ASP A 60 -3.26 -27.97 32.64
CA ASP A 60 -2.14 -28.75 33.19
C ASP A 60 -1.93 -28.56 34.71
N THR A 61 -2.55 -27.54 35.31
CA THR A 61 -2.42 -27.22 36.74
C THR A 61 -3.61 -27.66 37.60
N ALA A 62 -4.67 -28.21 36.98
CA ALA A 62 -5.88 -28.72 37.63
C ALA A 62 -5.86 -30.25 37.80
#